data_AF-A0A9X7A362-F1
#
_entry.id   AF-A0A9X7A362-F1
#
_cell.length_a   1.000
_cell.length_b   1.000
_cell.length_c   1.000
_cell.angle_alpha   90.00
_cell.angle_beta   90.00
_cell.angle_gamma   90.00
#
_symmetry.space_group_name_H-M   'P 1'
#
loop_
_entity.id
_entity.type
_entity.pdbx_description
1 polymer ?
#
loop_
_entity_poly.entity_id
_entity_poly.type
_entity_poly.pdbx_seq_one_letter_code
_entity_poly.pdbx_strand_id
1 'polypeptide(L)'
;MKKTIENERTKFNLIELYYKDIIREIQNIPSTDIPKHFGPNVYCQAKRIKFMFESDIPDLKCIEYIDKKTDKIVAYFYDWESSAGAIMKFHNHYHHDEAPEDVKEFDPFHLHIGQDRFDKLAKARKKDEEFKCLQKVLDFIKLHVYEKIREKHLNPK
;
A
#
# COMPACT_ATOMS: atom_id res chain seq x y z
N MET A 1 -25.40 2.59 -5.46
CA MET A 1 -24.69 3.20 -6.61
C MET A 1 -23.25 2.73 -6.57
N LYS A 2 -22.68 2.25 -7.68
CA LYS A 2 -21.33 1.65 -7.72
C LYS A 2 -20.28 2.74 -7.42
N LYS A 3 -19.83 2.84 -6.17
CA LYS A 3 -18.67 3.66 -5.80
C LYS A 3 -17.44 2.76 -5.95
N THR A 4 -16.94 2.60 -7.16
CA THR A 4 -15.61 2.01 -7.39
C THR A 4 -14.77 3.09 -8.04
N ILE A 5 -13.69 3.49 -7.37
CA ILE A 5 -12.66 4.29 -8.03
C ILE A 5 -11.84 3.33 -8.87
N GLU A 6 -11.73 3.63 -10.15
CA GLU A 6 -10.91 2.83 -11.05
C GLU A 6 -9.56 3.51 -11.21
N ASN A 7 -8.55 2.96 -10.58
CA ASN A 7 -7.17 3.40 -10.75
C ASN A 7 -6.49 2.60 -11.87
N GLU A 8 -5.60 3.26 -12.59
CA GLU A 8 -4.78 2.60 -13.60
C GLU A 8 -3.93 1.50 -12.97
N ARG A 9 -3.74 0.41 -13.71
CA ARG A 9 -2.96 -0.74 -13.24
C ARG A 9 -1.50 -0.38 -13.04
N THR A 10 -0.94 -0.84 -11.93
CA THR A 10 0.49 -0.69 -11.66
C THR A 10 1.31 -1.38 -12.74
N LYS A 11 2.24 -0.64 -13.34
CA LYS A 11 3.19 -1.13 -14.33
C LYS A 11 4.47 -1.60 -13.61
N PHE A 12 4.45 -2.83 -13.11
CA PHE A 12 5.53 -3.38 -12.27
C PHE A 12 6.91 -3.36 -12.94
N ASN A 13 6.98 -3.55 -14.26
CA ASN A 13 8.23 -3.41 -15.01
C ASN A 13 8.84 -2.01 -14.92
N LEU A 14 8.02 -0.95 -14.86
CA LEU A 14 8.50 0.41 -14.63
C LEU A 14 8.92 0.62 -13.18
N ILE A 15 8.20 0.02 -12.23
CA ILE A 15 8.58 0.05 -10.81
C ILE A 15 9.97 -0.56 -10.61
N GLU A 16 10.20 -1.76 -11.15
CA GLU A 16 11.50 -2.43 -11.12
C GLU A 16 12.59 -1.54 -11.71
N LEU A 17 12.33 -0.88 -12.84
CA LEU A 17 13.31 -0.01 -13.48
C LEU A 17 13.64 1.24 -12.66
N TYR A 18 12.64 1.95 -12.14
CA TYR A 18 12.80 3.27 -11.51
C TYR A 18 13.23 3.21 -10.04
N TYR A 19 13.00 2.09 -9.37
CA TYR A 19 13.28 1.91 -7.95
C TYR A 19 14.31 0.81 -7.67
N LYS A 20 15.01 0.31 -8.69
CA LYS A 20 16.11 -0.68 -8.54
C LYS A 20 17.22 -0.26 -7.58
N ASP A 21 17.32 1.03 -7.28
CA ASP A 21 18.32 1.61 -6.41
C ASP A 21 17.94 1.54 -4.93
N ILE A 22 16.66 1.32 -4.62
CA ILE A 22 16.16 1.17 -3.25
C ILE A 22 15.50 -0.18 -3.00
N ILE A 23 15.08 -0.91 -4.04
CA ILE A 23 14.45 -2.23 -3.92
C ILE A 23 15.53 -3.29 -4.03
N ARG A 24 15.68 -4.08 -2.97
CA ARG A 24 16.54 -5.27 -2.94
C ARG A 24 15.86 -6.45 -3.62
N GLU A 25 14.57 -6.67 -3.31
CA GLU A 25 13.83 -7.83 -3.77
C GLU A 25 12.33 -7.53 -3.92
N ILE A 26 11.71 -8.15 -4.93
CA ILE A 26 10.27 -8.17 -5.12
C ILE A 26 9.80 -9.62 -5.05
N GLN A 27 8.95 -9.93 -4.07
CA GLN A 27 8.39 -11.27 -3.90
C GLN A 27 6.89 -11.27 -4.23
N ASN A 28 6.45 -12.22 -5.03
CA ASN A 28 5.02 -12.52 -5.13
C ASN A 28 4.57 -13.23 -3.85
N ILE A 29 3.47 -12.77 -3.26
CA ILE A 29 2.88 -13.42 -2.09
C ILE A 29 1.83 -14.43 -2.59
N PRO A 30 2.03 -15.75 -2.44
CA PRO A 30 1.04 -16.74 -2.83
C PRO A 30 -0.26 -16.58 -2.03
N SER A 31 -1.40 -16.89 -2.62
CA SER A 31 -2.67 -16.93 -1.90
C SER A 31 -3.60 -17.99 -2.47
N THR A 32 -4.26 -18.71 -1.56
CA THR A 32 -5.37 -19.65 -1.82
C THR A 32 -6.74 -18.98 -1.75
N ASP A 33 -6.83 -17.80 -1.14
CA ASP A 33 -8.10 -17.14 -0.78
C ASP A 33 -8.16 -15.73 -1.37
N ILE A 34 -8.49 -15.68 -2.66
CA ILE A 34 -8.87 -14.43 -3.32
C ILE A 34 -10.39 -14.32 -3.18
N PRO A 35 -10.93 -13.26 -2.54
CA PRO A 35 -12.36 -13.00 -2.64
C PRO A 35 -12.69 -12.87 -4.13
N LYS A 36 -13.50 -13.81 -4.64
CA LYS A 36 -13.88 -13.85 -6.07
C LYS A 36 -14.54 -12.55 -6.50
N HIS A 37 -15.13 -11.83 -5.54
CA HIS A 37 -15.83 -10.58 -5.78
C HIS A 37 -15.40 -9.47 -4.81
N PHE A 38 -15.34 -8.26 -5.33
CA PHE A 38 -15.20 -7.04 -4.54
C PHE A 38 -16.49 -6.21 -4.66
N GLY A 39 -17.44 -6.45 -3.75
CA GLY A 39 -18.80 -5.91 -3.85
C GLY A 39 -19.67 -6.61 -4.92
N PRO A 40 -20.89 -6.11 -5.16
CA PRO A 40 -21.81 -6.71 -6.12
C PRO A 40 -21.29 -6.53 -7.56
N ASN A 41 -21.13 -7.63 -8.28
CA ASN A 41 -20.82 -7.69 -9.72
C ASN A 41 -19.42 -7.20 -10.14
N VAL A 42 -18.43 -7.14 -9.25
CA VAL A 42 -17.02 -6.94 -9.64
C VAL A 42 -16.30 -8.25 -9.45
N TYR A 43 -15.90 -8.89 -10.56
CA TYR A 43 -15.13 -10.13 -10.53
C TYR A 43 -13.64 -9.77 -10.58
N CYS A 44 -12.94 -10.02 -9.48
CA CYS A 44 -11.58 -9.52 -9.30
C CYS A 44 -10.54 -10.63 -9.41
N GLN A 45 -9.34 -10.24 -9.82
CA GLN A 45 -8.11 -10.92 -9.46
C GLN A 45 -7.36 -10.10 -8.42
N ALA A 46 -6.47 -10.75 -7.66
CA ALA A 46 -5.58 -10.07 -6.74
C ALA A 46 -4.14 -10.19 -7.21
N LYS A 47 -3.40 -9.08 -7.24
CA LYS A 47 -1.95 -9.06 -7.34
C LYS A 47 -1.38 -8.74 -5.96
N ARG A 48 -0.55 -9.64 -5.43
CA ARG A 48 0.06 -9.49 -4.11
C ARG A 48 1.57 -9.53 -4.23
N ILE A 49 2.23 -8.47 -3.77
CA ILE A 49 3.67 -8.30 -3.84
C ILE A 49 4.19 -7.83 -2.49
N LYS A 50 5.39 -8.28 -2.12
CA LYS A 50 6.18 -7.69 -1.05
C LYS A 50 7.43 -7.06 -1.65
N PHE A 51 7.64 -5.78 -1.39
CA PHE A 51 8.89 -5.09 -1.68
C PHE A 51 9.78 -5.14 -0.44
N MET A 52 10.99 -5.66 -0.61
CA MET A 52 12.05 -5.53 0.38
C MET A 52 13.03 -4.49 -0.10
N PHE A 53 13.36 -3.55 0.77
CA PHE A 53 14.22 -2.44 0.42
C PHE A 53 15.67 -2.71 0.83
N GLU A 54 16.59 -1.96 0.23
CA GLU A 54 17.97 -1.86 0.66
C GLU A 54 18.04 -1.21 2.05
N SER A 55 19.08 -1.55 2.82
CA SER A 55 19.25 -1.14 4.23
C SER A 55 18.21 -1.73 5.20
N ASP A 56 18.27 -1.36 6.49
CA ASP A 56 17.33 -1.78 7.55
C ASP A 56 15.96 -1.06 7.42
N ILE A 57 15.47 -0.89 6.19
CA ILE A 57 14.22 -0.22 5.90
C ILE A 57 13.08 -1.25 5.95
N PRO A 58 11.98 -0.95 6.66
CA PRO A 58 10.83 -1.85 6.77
C PRO A 58 10.20 -2.17 5.41
N ASP A 59 9.66 -3.37 5.27
CA ASP A 59 9.13 -3.88 4.00
C ASP A 59 7.75 -3.28 3.66
N LEU A 60 7.44 -3.15 2.37
CA LEU A 60 6.12 -2.75 1.89
C LEU A 60 5.37 -3.96 1.32
N LYS A 61 4.24 -4.31 1.91
CA LYS A 61 3.32 -5.34 1.39
C LYS A 61 2.21 -4.69 0.60
N CYS A 62 2.01 -5.13 -0.63
CA CYS A 62 1.02 -4.58 -1.54
C CYS A 62 0.01 -5.63 -1.97
N ILE A 63 -1.26 -5.27 -1.93
CA ILE A 63 -2.37 -6.04 -2.49
C ILE A 63 -3.17 -5.11 -3.39
N GLU A 64 -3.33 -5.49 -4.66
CA GLU A 64 -4.21 -4.80 -5.61
C GLU A 64 -5.32 -5.75 -6.05
N TYR A 65 -6.57 -5.32 -5.89
CA TYR A 65 -7.74 -5.98 -6.47
C TYR A 65 -8.04 -5.34 -7.81
N ILE A 66 -8.04 -6.15 -8.86
CA ILE A 66 -8.14 -5.71 -10.26
C ILE A 66 -9.41 -6.29 -10.86
N ASP A 67 -10.29 -5.43 -11.39
CA ASP A 67 -11.47 -5.87 -12.13
C ASP A 67 -11.03 -6.55 -13.43
N LYS A 68 -11.41 -7.82 -13.62
CA LYS A 68 -11.01 -8.58 -14.82
C LYS A 68 -11.64 -8.05 -16.12
N LYS A 69 -12.70 -7.23 -16.05
CA LYS A 69 -13.35 -6.65 -17.22
C LYS A 69 -12.67 -5.38 -17.71
N THR A 70 -12.27 -4.50 -16.78
CA THR A 70 -11.69 -3.19 -17.12
C THR A 70 -10.17 -3.18 -17.02
N ASP A 71 -9.58 -4.20 -16.40
CA ASP A 71 -8.16 -4.28 -16.02
C ASP A 71 -7.68 -3.14 -15.12
N LYS A 72 -8.62 -2.50 -14.41
CA LYS A 72 -8.32 -1.40 -13.48
C LYS A 72 -8.34 -1.86 -12.03
N ILE A 73 -7.56 -1.18 -11.20
CA ILE A 73 -7.54 -1.40 -9.76
C ILE A 73 -8.83 -0.83 -9.17
N VAL A 74 -9.58 -1.67 -8.46
CA VAL A 74 -10.82 -1.29 -7.75
C VAL A 74 -10.62 -1.13 -6.26
N ALA A 75 -9.56 -1.72 -5.72
CA ALA A 75 -9.11 -1.50 -4.35
C ALA A 75 -7.62 -1.84 -4.23
N TYR A 76 -6.93 -1.16 -3.32
CA TYR A 76 -5.58 -1.56 -2.94
C TYR A 76 -5.33 -1.39 -1.45
N PHE A 77 -4.35 -2.17 -0.96
CA PHE A 77 -3.87 -2.16 0.40
C PHE A 77 -2.35 -2.20 0.34
N TYR A 78 -1.70 -1.08 0.61
CA TYR A 78 -0.25 -0.98 0.68
C TYR A 78 0.17 -0.74 2.13
N ASP A 79 0.72 -1.76 2.77
CA ASP A 79 1.03 -1.78 4.20
C ASP A 79 2.55 -1.71 4.38
N TRP A 80 3.04 -0.60 4.93
CA TRP A 80 4.44 -0.42 5.28
C TRP A 80 4.66 -0.86 6.73
N GLU A 81 5.36 -1.98 6.92
CA GLU A 81 5.37 -2.69 8.20
C GLU A 81 6.78 -3.04 8.66
N SER A 82 7.01 -2.93 9.97
CA SER A 82 8.18 -3.45 10.65
C SER A 82 7.83 -4.67 11.50
N SER A 83 8.82 -5.30 12.12
CA SER A 83 8.60 -6.33 13.14
C SER A 83 7.80 -5.84 14.36
N ALA A 84 7.81 -4.52 14.62
CA ALA A 84 7.05 -3.92 15.72
C ALA A 84 5.57 -3.69 15.37
N GLY A 85 5.20 -3.69 14.09
CA GLY A 85 3.85 -3.42 13.61
C GLY A 85 3.83 -2.52 12.38
N ALA A 86 2.61 -2.13 11.99
CA ALA A 86 2.39 -1.21 10.87
C ALA A 86 2.91 0.19 11.20
N ILE A 87 3.73 0.72 10.30
CA ILE A 87 4.23 2.10 10.36
C ILE A 87 3.18 3.00 9.74
N MET A 88 2.78 2.66 8.52
CA MET A 88 1.81 3.40 7.74
C MET A 88 1.12 2.46 6.78
N LYS A 89 -0.18 2.68 6.52
CA LYS A 89 -0.90 1.96 5.49
C LYS A 89 -1.57 2.95 4.55
N PHE A 90 -1.50 2.66 3.26
CA PHE A 90 -2.04 3.48 2.18
C PHE A 90 -3.12 2.65 1.49
N HIS A 91 -4.38 2.96 1.79
CA HIS A 91 -5.52 2.14 1.39
C HIS A 91 -6.42 2.89 0.42
N ASN A 92 -6.96 2.15 -0.53
CA ASN A 92 -8.04 2.59 -1.40
C ASN A 92 -9.12 1.53 -1.40
N HIS A 93 -10.23 1.80 -0.71
CA HIS A 93 -11.46 1.04 -0.85
C HIS A 93 -12.62 1.81 -0.23
N TYR A 94 -13.85 1.42 -0.58
CA TYR A 94 -15.00 1.78 0.22
C TYR A 94 -15.25 0.70 1.26
N HIS A 95 -15.50 1.10 2.50
CA HIS A 95 -15.95 0.20 3.54
C HIS A 95 -17.41 -0.24 3.28
N HIS A 96 -17.77 -1.41 3.81
CA HIS A 96 -19.14 -1.90 3.76
C HIS A 96 -20.09 -1.01 4.58
N ASP A 97 -21.40 -1.09 4.30
CA ASP A 97 -22.42 -0.26 4.95
C ASP A 97 -22.46 -0.42 6.48
N GLU A 98 -21.96 -1.53 7.01
CA GLU A 98 -21.86 -1.79 8.46
C GLU A 98 -20.72 -1.02 9.16
N ALA A 99 -19.79 -0.41 8.42
CA ALA A 99 -18.74 0.40 9.02
C ALA A 99 -19.30 1.70 9.63
N PRO A 100 -18.75 2.20 10.75
CA PRO A 100 -19.12 3.50 11.30
C PRO A 100 -18.92 4.66 10.31
N GLU A 101 -19.78 5.68 10.35
CA GLU A 101 -19.70 6.83 9.42
C GLU A 101 -18.41 7.66 9.61
N ASP A 102 -17.91 7.75 10.84
CA ASP A 102 -16.61 8.37 11.18
C ASP A 102 -15.41 7.55 10.67
N VAL A 103 -15.61 6.33 10.21
CA VAL A 103 -14.60 5.56 9.47
C VAL A 103 -14.76 5.78 7.96
N LYS A 104 -16.00 5.76 7.47
CA LYS A 104 -16.32 5.94 6.05
C LYS A 104 -16.00 7.33 5.52
N GLU A 105 -15.91 8.35 6.37
CA GLU A 105 -15.60 9.73 5.94
C GLU A 105 -14.24 9.85 5.24
N PHE A 106 -13.31 8.93 5.52
CA PHE A 106 -12.00 8.88 4.89
C PHE A 106 -12.00 8.11 3.57
N ASP A 107 -13.10 7.44 3.22
CA ASP A 107 -13.17 6.66 2.00
C ASP A 107 -13.07 7.56 0.74
N PRO A 108 -12.53 7.01 -0.36
CA PRO A 108 -11.93 5.67 -0.43
C PRO A 108 -10.44 5.68 -0.15
N PHE A 109 -9.77 6.82 -0.37
CA PHE A 109 -8.33 6.98 -0.19
C PHE A 109 -8.03 7.42 1.23
N HIS A 110 -7.42 6.55 2.02
CA HIS A 110 -7.14 6.83 3.43
C HIS A 110 -5.82 6.23 3.89
N LEU A 111 -5.24 6.93 4.85
CA LEU A 111 -4.01 6.58 5.52
C LEU A 111 -4.33 6.03 6.89
N HIS A 112 -3.61 5.00 7.26
CA HIS A 112 -3.48 4.53 8.63
C HIS A 112 -2.09 4.91 9.12
N ILE A 113 -1.98 5.64 10.23
CA ILE A 113 -0.70 6.15 10.74
C ILE A 113 -0.46 5.59 12.15
N GLY A 114 0.68 4.93 12.37
CA GLY A 114 1.09 4.49 13.70
C GLY A 114 1.34 5.68 14.62
N GLN A 115 0.67 5.73 15.76
CA GLN A 115 0.82 6.85 16.71
C GLN A 115 2.01 6.65 17.66
N ASP A 116 2.26 5.41 18.06
CA ASP A 116 3.35 5.04 18.94
C ASP A 116 3.73 3.56 18.78
N ARG A 117 4.69 3.09 19.58
CA ARG A 117 5.18 1.71 19.57
C ARG A 117 4.17 0.65 20.03
N PHE A 118 3.07 1.05 20.65
CA PHE A 118 2.00 0.16 21.11
C PHE A 118 0.86 0.05 20.07
N ASP A 119 0.74 1.03 19.17
CA ASP A 119 -0.18 1.00 18.04
C ASP A 119 0.33 0.11 16.88
N LYS A 120 0.24 -1.21 17.07
CA LYS A 120 0.67 -2.18 16.07
C LYS A 120 -0.16 -2.16 14.77
N LEU A 121 -1.35 -1.56 14.80
CA LEU A 121 -2.31 -1.63 13.70
C LEU A 121 -2.43 -0.32 12.91
N ALA A 122 -1.77 0.75 13.36
CA ALA A 122 -1.89 2.10 12.82
C ALA A 122 -3.37 2.54 12.81
N LYS A 123 -3.95 2.74 14.01
CA LYS A 123 -5.40 2.99 14.14
C LYS A 123 -5.81 4.40 13.75
N ALA A 124 -4.90 5.37 13.81
CA ALA A 124 -5.22 6.75 13.44
C ALA A 124 -5.44 6.86 11.93
N ARG A 125 -6.57 7.45 11.54
CA ARG A 125 -6.94 7.63 10.14
C ARG A 125 -6.79 9.06 9.68
N LYS A 126 -6.42 9.23 8.41
CA LYS A 126 -6.46 10.50 7.70
C LYS A 126 -6.89 10.26 6.27
N LYS A 127 -7.52 11.26 5.66
CA LYS A 127 -7.80 11.23 4.23
C LYS A 127 -6.48 11.28 3.45
N ASP A 128 -6.35 10.43 2.45
CA ASP A 128 -5.19 10.42 1.57
C ASP A 128 -5.47 11.27 0.32
N GLU A 129 -4.77 12.40 0.22
CA GLU A 129 -4.82 13.27 -0.96
C GLU A 129 -3.60 13.09 -1.88
N GLU A 130 -2.56 12.39 -1.43
CA GLU A 130 -1.22 12.41 -2.03
C GLU A 130 -0.78 11.05 -2.57
N PHE A 131 -0.98 9.98 -1.80
CA PHE A 131 -0.39 8.66 -2.04
C PHE A 131 -1.33 7.71 -2.77
N LYS A 132 -2.07 8.25 -3.75
CA LYS A 132 -3.20 7.57 -4.41
C LYS A 132 -2.83 6.44 -5.38
N CYS A 133 -1.55 6.08 -5.51
CA CYS A 133 -1.06 4.95 -6.30
C CYS A 133 0.30 4.45 -5.81
N LEU A 134 0.70 3.23 -6.21
CA LEU A 134 1.94 2.61 -5.74
C LEU A 134 3.19 3.44 -6.04
N GLN A 135 3.25 4.09 -7.20
CA GLN A 135 4.37 4.97 -7.55
C GLN A 135 4.54 6.10 -6.50
N LYS A 136 3.44 6.76 -6.10
CA LYS A 136 3.51 7.83 -5.10
C LYS A 136 3.95 7.33 -3.73
N VAL A 137 3.51 6.13 -3.33
CA VAL A 137 3.96 5.47 -2.10
C VAL A 137 5.46 5.16 -2.17
N LEU A 138 5.94 4.63 -3.30
CA LEU A 138 7.36 4.30 -3.48
C LEU A 138 8.25 5.55 -3.57
N ASP A 139 7.76 6.65 -4.17
CA ASP A 139 8.45 7.95 -4.15
C ASP A 139 8.65 8.44 -2.71
N PHE A 140 7.62 8.33 -1.87
CA PHE A 140 7.68 8.68 -0.45
C PHE A 140 8.67 7.81 0.31
N ILE A 141 8.64 6.49 0.11
CA ILE A 141 9.59 5.55 0.74
C ILE A 141 11.01 5.81 0.26
N LYS A 142 11.21 6.12 -1.02
CA LYS A 142 12.52 6.45 -1.60
C LYS A 142 13.20 7.60 -0.87
N LEU A 143 12.44 8.66 -0.57
CA LEU A 143 12.96 9.79 0.21
C LEU A 143 13.43 9.35 1.60
N HIS A 144 12.64 8.51 2.29
CA HIS A 144 13.01 7.97 3.60
C HIS A 144 14.27 7.09 3.55
N VAL A 145 14.40 6.26 2.50
CA VAL A 145 15.58 5.41 2.29
C VAL A 145 16.83 6.28 2.12
N TYR A 146 16.76 7.31 1.29
CA TYR A 146 17.89 8.22 1.04
C TYR A 146 18.29 9.02 2.28
N GLU A 147 17.33 9.49 3.08
CA GLU A 147 17.63 10.14 4.35
C GLU A 147 18.38 9.19 5.30
N LYS A 148 17.96 7.92 5.40
CA LYS A 148 18.63 6.92 6.24
C LYS A 148 20.03 6.58 5.75
N ILE A 149 20.22 6.45 4.43
CA ILE A 149 21.55 6.25 3.85
C ILE A 149 22.45 7.44 4.17
N ARG A 150 21.96 8.67 4.02
CA ARG A 150 22.70 9.89 4.35
C ARG A 150 23.08 9.95 5.83
N GLU A 151 22.17 9.62 6.74
CA GLU A 151 22.46 9.54 8.18
C GLU A 151 23.59 8.56 8.50
N LYS A 152 23.59 7.37 7.89
CA LYS A 152 24.64 6.36 8.06
C LYS A 152 26.00 6.85 7.53
N HIS A 153 26.03 7.57 6.41
CA HIS A 153 27.27 8.12 5.86
C HIS A 153 27.84 9.28 6.69
N LEU A 154 26.99 10.12 7.29
CA LEU A 154 27.43 11.24 8.11
C LEU A 154 27.88 10.81 9.51
N ASN A 155 27.34 9.70 10.02
CA ASN A 155 27.69 9.13 11.33
C ASN A 155 28.14 7.66 11.19
N PRO A 156 29.31 7.40 10.56
CA PRO A 156 29.85 6.06 10.50
C PRO A 156 30.19 5.62 11.94
N LYS A 157 29.56 4.53 12.39
CA LYS A 157 29.92 3.87 13.65
C LYS A 157 31.30 3.22 13.54
#